data_AF-A0A8S3WBC0-F1
#
_entry.id   AF-A0A8S3WBC0-F1
#
_cell.length_a   1.000
_cell.length_b   1.000
_cell.length_c   1.000
_cell.angle_alpha   90.00
_cell.angle_beta   90.00
_cell.angle_gamma   90.00
#
_symmetry.space_group_name_H-M   'P 1'
#
loop_
_entity.id
_entity.type
_entity.pdbx_description
1 polymer ?
#
loop_
_entity_poly.entity_id
_entity_poly.type
_entity_poly.pdbx_seq_one_letter_code
_entity_poly.pdbx_strand_id
1 'polypeptide(L)'
;MEKKIVRKGPLPGGRQGASGAGAGRDSMRAASRARGVARPPSSPPHPSSPPEGLVSAGSSRTQQAAPAAGGARRMRWSKSMNENALRAYFRAKGEETGCLAYRARMHRFFAELEPSLSVTEQNLADRVRYILRSNIFGDAELERLRREAISSSNGNATAGNAAPLDAQQTAYVDAAVNIPFVANSDDDGIVSHELEKMRSILEESMLETRSMPLENRPRLPRIPLSKRNRAVVRALNPMLVTYLEASRDLCETDSILFGAELAVCRIIGAKLPVAGRATQKSSAITAWRKRIEDRIAKARALIGRLTSFRSGNNRPRIMRTVRMAFPGTNFSLFQPDITQKLTERIDDLKQKIAAWGKRIRRFSERSRRFNQNRLFQSDQKRLYKSLERPEVCGAGPGPDQADTVAFWRGLWSEPVNHSEGPWMEVVASQSASVTPMDPVTITPEDVAEAETEPYWKYNPSPVLENDSAQLYWERSVLTDRTVEHNRPDIILVEKEEKRTWLVDIGIPNSHNVQKYSTEKLIKYQRLAEEIRQLRRQQKVLMVPLILSTTGVVPKSLTDNLVKLGISVRAASCDQPMPNFKTLKGALMQIV
;
A
#
# COMPACT_ATOMS: atom_id res chain seq x y z
N MET A 1 23.26 -28.20 -54.46
CA MET A 1 23.90 -27.03 -53.83
C MET A 1 23.47 -26.96 -52.37
N GLU A 2 24.24 -27.61 -51.51
CA GLU A 2 24.01 -27.66 -50.06
C GLU A 2 24.41 -26.32 -49.41
N LYS A 3 23.55 -25.76 -48.55
CA LYS A 3 23.91 -24.63 -47.67
C LYS A 3 24.23 -25.16 -46.28
N LYS A 4 25.52 -25.28 -45.98
CA LYS A 4 26.09 -25.48 -44.64
C LYS A 4 25.64 -24.36 -43.69
N ILE A 5 24.90 -24.71 -42.64
CA ILE A 5 24.64 -23.83 -41.49
C ILE A 5 25.72 -24.12 -40.45
N VAL A 6 26.64 -23.16 -40.27
CA VAL A 6 27.70 -23.21 -39.26
C VAL A 6 27.10 -22.86 -37.89
N ARG A 7 27.05 -23.84 -36.98
CA ARG A 7 26.79 -23.61 -35.55
C ARG A 7 28.05 -23.04 -34.89
N LYS A 8 27.99 -21.83 -34.36
CA LYS A 8 29.04 -21.27 -33.47
C LYS A 8 28.78 -21.74 -32.03
N GLY A 9 29.77 -22.39 -31.42
CA GLY A 9 29.75 -22.79 -30.01
C GLY A 9 29.94 -21.60 -29.04
N PRO A 10 29.79 -21.82 -27.72
CA PRO A 10 29.90 -20.78 -26.70
C PRO A 10 31.36 -20.49 -26.35
N LEU A 11 31.69 -19.22 -26.12
CA LEU A 11 32.99 -18.77 -25.58
C LEU A 11 32.83 -18.21 -24.15
N PRO A 12 33.92 -18.22 -23.35
CA PRO A 12 33.88 -18.36 -21.90
C PRO A 12 34.04 -17.04 -21.13
N GLY A 13 33.75 -17.08 -19.83
CA GLY A 13 34.52 -16.35 -18.81
C GLY A 13 34.27 -14.85 -18.60
N GLY A 14 33.52 -14.53 -17.53
CA GLY A 14 33.94 -13.58 -16.49
C GLY A 14 34.13 -12.11 -16.82
N ARG A 15 33.14 -11.27 -16.47
CA ARG A 15 33.39 -9.94 -15.87
C ARG A 15 32.40 -9.68 -14.73
N GLN A 16 32.94 -9.62 -13.52
CA GLN A 16 32.28 -9.12 -12.32
C GLN A 16 31.95 -7.64 -12.50
N GLY A 17 30.68 -7.27 -12.36
CA GLY A 17 30.24 -5.90 -12.18
C GLY A 17 29.87 -5.67 -10.72
N ALA A 18 30.63 -4.81 -10.04
CA ALA A 18 30.38 -4.40 -8.66
C ALA A 18 28.99 -3.75 -8.53
N SER A 19 28.17 -4.26 -7.60
CA SER A 19 26.86 -3.71 -7.28
C SER A 19 27.00 -2.72 -6.13
N GLY A 20 27.17 -1.44 -6.46
CA GLY A 20 27.00 -0.33 -5.50
C GLY A 20 25.52 0.03 -5.40
N ALA A 21 24.79 -0.59 -4.46
CA ALA A 21 23.40 -0.25 -4.15
C ALA A 21 23.25 0.09 -2.66
N GLY A 22 23.94 1.15 -2.24
CA GLY A 22 23.63 1.89 -1.02
C GLY A 22 23.22 3.32 -1.40
N ALA A 23 21.94 3.56 -1.66
CA ALA A 23 21.38 4.92 -1.68
C ALA A 23 19.88 4.87 -1.37
N GLY A 24 19.58 5.24 -0.14
CA GLY A 24 18.24 5.39 0.41
C GLY A 24 17.47 6.59 -0.14
N ARG A 25 16.33 6.82 0.53
CA ARG A 25 15.15 7.62 0.15
C ARG A 25 15.32 9.14 -0.04
N ASP A 26 16.50 9.68 -0.32
CA ASP A 26 16.73 11.15 -0.27
C ASP A 26 16.97 11.87 -1.61
N SER A 27 16.60 11.30 -2.76
CA SER A 27 16.77 12.01 -4.06
C SER A 27 15.64 13.01 -4.41
N MET A 28 14.83 13.44 -3.42
CA MET A 28 13.74 14.40 -3.60
C MET A 28 14.04 15.76 -2.94
N ARG A 29 15.15 16.41 -3.30
CA ARG A 29 15.31 17.85 -3.05
C ARG A 29 16.13 18.52 -4.14
N ALA A 30 15.62 19.63 -4.66
CA ALA A 30 16.32 20.48 -5.62
C ALA A 30 17.45 21.23 -4.91
N ALA A 31 18.65 21.25 -5.51
CA ALA A 31 19.76 22.08 -5.09
C ALA A 31 19.68 23.45 -5.81
N SER A 32 19.46 24.51 -5.04
CA SER A 32 19.70 25.89 -5.45
C SER A 32 21.17 26.22 -5.16
N ARG A 33 21.83 26.77 -6.17
CA ARG A 33 23.18 27.39 -6.20
C ARG A 33 23.73 27.89 -4.86
N ALA A 34 24.96 27.47 -4.53
CA ALA A 34 25.95 28.29 -3.83
C ALA A 34 27.36 27.89 -4.33
N ARG A 35 28.20 28.89 -4.60
CA ARG A 35 29.58 28.81 -5.13
C ARG A 35 30.60 28.66 -3.99
N GLY A 36 31.66 27.85 -4.21
CA GLY A 36 33.04 27.95 -3.68
C GLY A 36 33.23 27.90 -2.15
N VAL A 37 34.32 27.45 -1.52
CA VAL A 37 35.70 27.10 -1.88
C VAL A 37 36.20 26.08 -0.81
N ALA A 38 37.32 25.41 -1.07
CA ALA A 38 37.82 24.20 -0.40
C ALA A 38 38.61 24.36 0.93
N ARG A 39 38.61 23.25 1.71
CA ARG A 39 39.67 22.63 2.56
C ARG A 39 39.93 23.15 4.01
N PRO A 40 40.58 22.33 4.90
CA PRO A 40 39.97 21.68 6.09
C PRO A 40 40.49 22.24 7.45
N PRO A 41 39.95 21.81 8.63
CA PRO A 41 40.39 22.35 9.91
C PRO A 41 41.42 21.46 10.63
N SER A 42 42.42 22.12 11.22
CA SER A 42 43.13 21.69 12.42
C SER A 42 42.85 22.73 13.51
N SER A 43 42.82 22.31 14.77
CA SER A 43 42.59 23.14 15.98
C SER A 43 43.84 23.07 16.87
N PRO A 44 43.92 23.77 18.03
CA PRO A 44 43.57 25.14 18.50
C PRO A 44 44.88 25.85 19.00
N PRO A 45 45.00 26.81 19.97
CA PRO A 45 44.04 27.47 20.91
C PRO A 45 44.20 29.01 21.16
N HIS A 46 43.31 29.51 22.06
CA HIS A 46 43.21 30.81 22.78
C HIS A 46 44.54 31.39 23.36
N PRO A 47 44.66 32.63 23.91
CA PRO A 47 43.68 33.59 24.50
C PRO A 47 43.85 35.05 23.93
N SER A 48 43.15 36.13 24.31
CA SER A 48 42.95 36.78 25.62
C SER A 48 41.97 37.97 25.51
N SER A 49 41.32 38.31 26.62
CA SER A 49 40.27 39.34 26.80
C SER A 49 40.81 40.79 26.97
N PRO A 50 40.00 41.79 27.41
CA PRO A 50 39.74 43.09 26.77
C PRO A 50 40.49 44.25 27.50
N PRO A 51 40.19 45.55 27.26
CA PRO A 51 39.14 46.26 28.06
C PRO A 51 38.52 47.48 27.29
N GLU A 52 37.32 48.02 27.56
CA GLU A 52 36.86 48.98 28.59
C GLU A 52 36.31 50.28 27.96
N GLY A 53 35.34 50.92 28.65
CA GLY A 53 34.94 52.32 28.47
C GLY A 53 33.51 52.50 27.93
N LEU A 54 32.48 52.66 28.79
CA LEU A 54 31.89 53.95 29.24
C LEU A 54 31.38 54.81 28.04
N VAL A 55 30.17 55.37 27.94
CA VAL A 55 29.16 55.91 28.87
C VAL A 55 27.90 56.21 28.03
N SER A 56 26.69 55.91 28.51
CA SER A 56 25.68 56.85 29.06
C SER A 56 24.68 57.52 28.07
N ALA A 57 23.42 57.44 28.50
CA ALA A 57 22.31 58.37 28.32
C ALA A 57 21.55 58.50 26.98
N GLY A 58 20.22 58.36 27.10
CA GLY A 58 19.31 59.43 26.69
C GLY A 58 18.49 59.21 25.44
N SER A 59 17.26 58.74 25.64
CA SER A 59 16.16 58.76 24.67
C SER A 59 15.98 60.11 23.95
N SER A 60 15.73 60.07 22.64
CA SER A 60 14.60 60.80 22.05
C SER A 60 14.35 60.41 20.59
N ARG A 61 13.06 60.45 20.28
CA ARG A 61 12.33 59.97 19.12
C ARG A 61 12.66 60.79 17.87
N THR A 62 12.92 60.15 16.74
CA THR A 62 12.68 60.77 15.43
C THR A 62 12.12 59.75 14.45
N GLN A 63 11.08 60.21 13.79
CA GLN A 63 10.18 59.50 12.88
C GLN A 63 10.96 58.82 11.75
N GLN A 64 10.63 57.58 11.44
CA GLN A 64 10.97 56.98 10.14
C GLN A 64 9.70 56.54 9.43
N ALA A 65 9.53 57.17 8.27
CA ALA A 65 8.63 56.80 7.20
C ALA A 65 8.83 55.33 6.82
N ALA A 66 7.72 54.69 6.43
CA ALA A 66 7.67 53.32 5.98
C ALA A 66 8.41 53.12 4.64
N PRO A 67 9.16 52.02 4.47
CA PRO A 67 9.38 51.42 3.18
C PRO A 67 8.37 50.29 2.97
N ALA A 68 7.66 50.36 1.84
CA ALA A 68 6.82 49.28 1.35
C ALA A 68 7.67 48.10 0.83
N ALA A 69 7.04 46.91 0.84
CA ALA A 69 7.48 45.66 0.21
C ALA A 69 8.63 44.89 0.87
N GLY A 70 8.32 44.24 2.00
CA GLY A 70 9.08 43.08 2.51
C GLY A 70 8.14 41.91 2.76
N GLY A 71 8.31 40.79 2.05
CA GLY A 71 7.57 39.57 2.33
C GLY A 71 7.70 39.19 3.81
N ALA A 72 6.58 39.04 4.50
CA ALA A 72 6.55 38.79 5.94
C ALA A 72 7.47 37.62 6.30
N ARG A 73 8.56 37.92 7.00
CA ARG A 73 9.52 36.93 7.49
C ARG A 73 8.73 35.94 8.34
N ARG A 74 8.57 34.69 7.87
CA ARG A 74 7.73 33.69 8.51
C ARG A 74 8.16 33.53 9.97
N MET A 75 7.23 33.76 10.88
CA MET A 75 7.48 33.71 12.32
C MET A 75 8.06 32.34 12.73
N ARG A 76 9.14 32.36 13.54
CA ARG A 76 9.67 31.16 14.20
C ARG A 76 8.94 30.95 15.52
N TRP A 77 8.27 29.81 15.66
CA TRP A 77 7.57 29.41 16.87
C TRP A 77 8.53 28.74 17.85
N SER A 78 8.65 29.27 19.07
CA SER A 78 9.45 28.66 20.15
C SER A 78 8.72 27.46 20.77
N LYS A 79 9.41 26.65 21.59
CA LYS A 79 8.78 25.54 22.34
C LYS A 79 7.69 26.07 23.27
N SER A 80 7.97 27.14 24.02
CA SER A 80 7.01 27.82 24.91
C SER A 80 5.75 28.29 24.19
N MET A 81 5.89 28.92 23.02
CA MET A 81 4.74 29.36 22.22
C MET A 81 3.88 28.18 21.73
N ASN A 82 4.52 27.04 21.42
CA ASN A 82 3.79 25.83 21.02
C ASN A 82 3.06 25.20 22.21
N GLU A 83 3.65 25.24 23.42
CA GLU A 83 2.98 24.81 24.66
C GLU A 83 1.77 25.70 24.95
N ASN A 84 1.91 27.02 24.85
CA ASN A 84 0.80 27.97 25.06
C ASN A 84 -0.30 27.81 24.00
N ALA A 85 0.06 27.51 22.74
CA ALA A 85 -0.92 27.18 21.70
C ALA A 85 -1.69 25.88 22.02
N LEU A 86 -1.04 24.87 22.61
CA LEU A 86 -1.70 23.64 23.07
C LEU A 86 -2.56 23.87 24.32
N ARG A 87 -2.10 24.68 25.29
CA ARG A 87 -2.89 25.07 26.47
C ARG A 87 -4.18 25.77 26.04
N ALA A 88 -4.09 26.73 25.14
CA ALA A 88 -5.26 27.42 24.57
C ALA A 88 -6.19 26.46 23.80
N TYR A 89 -5.64 25.50 23.06
CA TYR A 89 -6.39 24.46 22.34
C TYR A 89 -7.17 23.55 23.31
N PHE A 90 -6.52 23.04 24.35
CA PHE A 90 -7.15 22.15 25.32
C PHE A 90 -8.19 22.88 26.17
N ARG A 91 -7.91 24.12 26.58
CA ARG A 91 -8.87 24.99 27.31
C ARG A 91 -10.13 25.25 26.48
N ALA A 92 -9.96 25.63 25.21
CA ALA A 92 -11.10 25.85 24.31
C ALA A 92 -11.91 24.58 23.99
N LYS A 93 -11.33 23.39 24.23
CA LYS A 93 -11.94 22.07 23.93
C LYS A 93 -12.66 21.48 25.14
N GLY A 94 -12.28 21.85 26.36
CA GLY A 94 -12.91 21.42 27.61
C GLY A 94 -14.24 22.13 27.91
N GLU A 95 -14.49 23.31 27.32
CA GLU A 95 -15.78 24.00 27.42
C GLU A 95 -16.79 23.41 26.41
N GLU A 96 -17.79 22.66 26.90
CA GLU A 96 -18.83 22.00 26.12
C GLU A 96 -19.85 22.99 25.51
N THR A 97 -19.41 23.82 24.55
CA THR A 97 -20.34 24.63 23.76
C THR A 97 -19.91 24.68 22.28
N GLY A 98 -20.72 24.08 21.41
CA GLY A 98 -20.80 24.25 19.96
C GLY A 98 -19.48 24.38 19.16
N CYS A 99 -19.20 23.43 18.25
CA CYS A 99 -18.01 23.43 17.36
C CYS A 99 -17.87 24.64 16.41
N LEU A 100 -18.80 25.60 16.40
CA LEU A 100 -18.82 26.73 15.44
C LEU A 100 -17.94 27.91 15.87
N ALA A 101 -17.67 28.10 17.16
CA ALA A 101 -16.85 29.22 17.68
C ALA A 101 -15.51 28.79 18.31
N TYR A 102 -15.13 27.51 18.15
CA TYR A 102 -13.93 26.94 18.77
C TYR A 102 -12.62 27.70 18.45
N ARG A 103 -12.46 28.18 17.20
CA ARG A 103 -11.25 28.88 16.76
C ARG A 103 -11.10 30.26 17.40
N ALA A 104 -12.20 31.00 17.52
CA ALA A 104 -12.24 32.29 18.18
C ALA A 104 -11.91 32.17 19.68
N ARG A 105 -12.46 31.15 20.37
CA ARG A 105 -12.14 30.89 21.79
C ARG A 105 -10.69 30.50 22.01
N MET A 106 -10.17 29.59 21.20
CA MET A 106 -8.76 29.19 21.24
C MET A 106 -7.84 30.40 20.98
N HIS A 107 -8.22 31.28 20.05
CA HIS A 107 -7.47 32.53 19.79
C HIS A 107 -7.50 33.48 20.99
N ARG A 108 -8.66 33.65 21.63
CA ARG A 108 -8.79 34.46 22.85
C ARG A 108 -7.88 33.96 23.98
N PHE A 109 -7.93 32.66 24.30
CA PHE A 109 -7.06 32.08 25.33
C PHE A 109 -5.58 32.15 24.97
N PHE A 110 -5.25 32.06 23.68
CA PHE A 110 -3.87 32.23 23.24
C PHE A 110 -3.40 33.69 23.37
N ALA A 111 -4.26 34.66 23.10
CA ALA A 111 -3.96 36.08 23.30
C ALA A 111 -3.77 36.43 24.79
N GLU A 112 -4.46 35.73 25.71
CA GLU A 112 -4.23 35.83 27.16
C GLU A 112 -2.83 35.29 27.56
N LEU A 113 -2.40 34.18 26.95
CA LEU A 113 -1.12 33.51 27.26
C LEU A 113 0.09 34.16 26.57
N GLU A 114 -0.11 34.79 25.41
CA GLU A 114 0.92 35.46 24.63
C GLU A 114 0.45 36.85 24.15
N PRO A 115 0.26 37.84 25.06
CA PRO A 115 -0.30 39.15 24.71
C PRO A 115 0.57 39.96 23.74
N SER A 116 1.88 39.71 23.76
CA SER A 116 2.85 40.39 22.87
C SER A 116 2.76 39.91 21.42
N LEU A 117 1.99 38.86 21.14
CA LEU A 117 2.00 38.19 19.85
C LEU A 117 0.67 38.27 19.10
N SER A 118 0.70 38.93 17.94
CA SER A 118 -0.44 38.98 17.02
C SER A 118 -0.40 37.86 15.98
N VAL A 119 -1.28 36.86 16.13
CA VAL A 119 -1.50 35.74 15.19
C VAL A 119 -2.98 35.69 14.82
N THR A 120 -3.33 35.34 13.59
CA THR A 120 -4.73 35.15 13.18
C THR A 120 -5.28 33.82 13.71
N GLU A 121 -6.60 33.73 13.93
CA GLU A 121 -7.26 32.49 14.39
C GLU A 121 -6.90 31.28 13.50
N GLN A 122 -6.83 31.51 12.18
CA GLN A 122 -6.51 30.49 11.20
C GLN A 122 -5.05 30.02 11.33
N ASN A 123 -4.10 30.95 11.49
CA ASN A 123 -2.68 30.61 11.65
C ASN A 123 -2.42 29.81 12.93
N LEU A 124 -3.09 30.17 14.04
CA LEU A 124 -3.01 29.45 15.29
C LEU A 124 -3.59 28.03 15.15
N ALA A 125 -4.76 27.90 14.52
CA ALA A 125 -5.39 26.59 14.29
C ALA A 125 -4.54 25.67 13.40
N ASP A 126 -3.92 26.22 12.35
CA ASP A 126 -3.03 25.47 11.46
C ASP A 126 -1.75 25.05 12.19
N ARG A 127 -1.23 25.92 13.08
CA ARG A 127 -0.07 25.62 13.93
C ARG A 127 -0.35 24.48 14.90
N VAL A 128 -1.48 24.50 15.61
CA VAL A 128 -1.85 23.43 16.54
C VAL A 128 -2.00 22.08 15.81
N ARG A 129 -2.64 22.06 14.63
CA ARG A 129 -2.72 20.83 13.81
C ARG A 129 -1.35 20.35 13.35
N TYR A 130 -0.41 21.25 13.12
CA TYR A 130 0.96 20.86 12.82
C TYR A 130 1.63 20.24 14.05
N ILE A 131 1.54 20.87 15.22
CA ILE A 131 2.13 20.38 16.48
C ILE A 131 1.63 18.96 16.80
N LEU A 132 0.32 18.74 16.78
CA LEU A 132 -0.29 17.44 17.06
C LEU A 132 0.10 16.33 16.06
N ARG A 133 0.55 16.67 14.86
CA ARG A 133 0.97 15.70 13.83
C ARG A 133 2.48 15.49 13.75
N SER A 134 3.27 16.38 14.34
CA SER A 134 4.72 16.43 14.11
C SER A 134 5.55 15.78 15.21
N ASN A 135 4.93 15.06 16.15
CA ASN A 135 5.59 14.39 17.28
C ASN A 135 6.59 15.30 18.03
N ILE A 136 6.29 16.61 18.09
CA ILE A 136 7.14 17.63 18.73
C ILE A 136 7.07 17.52 20.26
N PHE A 137 5.95 17.03 20.78
CA PHE A 137 5.74 16.73 22.19
C PHE A 137 5.39 15.24 22.30
N GLY A 138 5.98 14.56 23.30
CA GLY A 138 5.64 13.16 23.59
C GLY A 138 4.27 13.05 24.29
N ASP A 139 3.71 11.84 24.30
CA ASP A 139 2.37 11.58 24.86
C ASP A 139 2.26 12.00 26.35
N ALA A 140 3.33 11.82 27.13
CA ALA A 140 3.39 12.26 28.53
C ALA A 140 3.38 13.80 28.69
N GLU A 141 4.03 14.54 27.78
CA GLU A 141 4.02 16.02 27.78
C GLU A 141 2.64 16.55 27.37
N LEU A 142 1.99 15.90 26.39
CA LEU A 142 0.64 16.22 25.95
C LEU A 142 -0.39 16.04 27.08
N GLU A 143 -0.28 14.94 27.84
CA GLU A 143 -1.20 14.67 28.94
C GLU A 143 -0.95 15.58 30.15
N ARG A 144 0.29 16.04 30.36
CA ARG A 144 0.60 17.09 31.34
C ARG A 144 -0.06 18.41 30.96
N LEU A 145 0.12 18.87 29.71
CA LEU A 145 -0.46 20.12 29.19
C LEU A 145 -2.00 20.09 29.19
N ARG A 146 -2.59 18.90 28.96
CA ARG A 146 -4.03 18.69 29.04
C ARG A 146 -4.54 18.84 30.48
N ARG A 147 -3.87 18.26 31.47
CA ARG A 147 -4.22 18.39 32.89
C ARG A 147 -4.05 19.83 33.40
N GLU A 148 -2.98 20.51 32.99
CA GLU A 148 -2.77 21.95 33.29
C GLU A 148 -3.94 22.80 32.79
N ALA A 149 -4.39 22.58 31.56
CA ALA A 149 -5.48 23.34 30.95
C ALA A 149 -6.86 23.10 31.60
N ILE A 150 -7.10 21.90 32.14
CA ILE A 150 -8.35 21.55 32.85
C ILE A 150 -8.32 22.08 34.29
N SER A 151 -7.17 22.05 34.96
CA SER A 151 -7.03 22.48 36.36
C SER A 151 -7.23 23.99 36.53
N SER A 152 -6.89 24.81 35.53
CA SER A 152 -7.16 26.26 35.53
C SER A 152 -8.64 26.62 35.33
N SER A 153 -9.53 25.65 35.08
CA SER A 153 -10.98 25.85 34.95
C SER A 153 -11.76 25.57 36.24
N ASN A 154 -11.20 24.79 37.18
CA ASN A 154 -11.92 24.29 38.37
C ASN A 154 -11.55 25.04 39.67
N GLY A 155 -11.28 26.34 39.58
CA GLY A 155 -11.14 27.21 40.75
C GLY A 155 -12.50 27.75 41.21
N ASN A 156 -13.41 26.87 41.68
CA ASN A 156 -14.50 27.14 42.64
C ASN A 156 -15.48 25.95 42.70
N ALA A 157 -15.15 24.92 43.47
CA ALA A 157 -16.13 24.04 44.10
C ALA A 157 -15.48 23.28 45.26
N THR A 158 -16.12 23.38 46.42
CA THR A 158 -15.73 22.85 47.73
C THR A 158 -15.59 21.33 47.73
N ALA A 159 -14.69 20.85 48.59
CA ALA A 159 -14.34 19.46 48.83
C ALA A 159 -15.54 18.51 48.99
N GLY A 160 -15.41 17.32 48.41
CA GLY A 160 -16.26 16.15 48.66
C GLY A 160 -15.55 14.88 48.17
N ASN A 161 -15.19 14.03 49.12
CA ASN A 161 -14.41 12.80 48.96
C ASN A 161 -15.05 11.81 47.96
N ALA A 162 -14.22 11.13 47.16
CA ALA A 162 -14.58 9.83 46.60
C ALA A 162 -13.34 8.91 46.50
N ALA A 163 -13.40 7.81 47.25
CA ALA A 163 -12.47 6.69 47.20
C ALA A 163 -12.66 5.86 45.90
N PRO A 164 -11.66 5.07 45.48
CA PRO A 164 -11.67 4.38 44.20
C PRO A 164 -12.38 3.02 44.29
N LEU A 165 -13.30 2.74 43.36
CA LEU A 165 -13.81 1.40 43.11
C LEU A 165 -13.47 0.97 41.68
N ASP A 166 -12.50 0.08 41.67
CA ASP A 166 -12.37 -1.19 40.96
C ASP A 166 -12.77 -1.34 39.49
N ALA A 167 -11.87 -2.01 38.78
CA ALA A 167 -11.93 -2.33 37.37
C ALA A 167 -12.59 -3.69 37.18
N GLN A 168 -13.62 -3.78 36.33
CA GLN A 168 -14.00 -5.02 35.67
C GLN A 168 -14.73 -4.76 34.34
N GLN A 169 -14.28 -5.50 33.32
CA GLN A 169 -14.86 -5.75 32.00
C GLN A 169 -15.40 -4.56 31.17
N THR A 170 -14.62 -4.11 30.18
CA THR A 170 -15.19 -3.55 28.94
C THR A 170 -15.36 -4.64 27.89
N ALA A 171 -16.56 -5.22 27.85
CA ALA A 171 -17.12 -5.79 26.64
C ALA A 171 -17.55 -4.64 25.72
N TYR A 172 -17.26 -4.76 24.42
CA TYR A 172 -17.72 -3.85 23.38
C TYR A 172 -19.26 -3.88 23.28
N VAL A 173 -19.91 -2.77 23.56
CA VAL A 173 -21.27 -2.48 23.11
C VAL A 173 -21.35 -1.03 22.65
N ASP A 174 -21.84 -0.86 21.43
CA ASP A 174 -22.11 0.39 20.75
C ASP A 174 -23.06 1.25 21.60
N ALA A 175 -22.57 2.36 22.14
CA ALA A 175 -23.40 3.36 22.81
C ALA A 175 -23.57 4.57 21.88
N ALA A 176 -24.78 4.72 21.40
CA ALA A 176 -25.29 5.91 20.74
C ALA A 176 -24.94 7.17 21.55
N VAL A 177 -24.12 8.05 20.98
CA VAL A 177 -23.93 9.40 21.50
C VAL A 177 -25.18 10.19 21.15
N ASN A 178 -26.10 10.27 22.10
CA ASN A 178 -27.20 11.22 22.12
C ASN A 178 -26.61 12.62 22.25
N ILE A 179 -26.65 13.43 21.18
CA ILE A 179 -26.33 14.87 21.26
C ILE A 179 -27.66 15.60 21.50
N PRO A 180 -27.81 16.36 22.59
CA PRO A 180 -29.00 17.17 22.81
C PRO A 180 -29.13 18.22 21.70
N PHE A 181 -30.29 18.23 21.05
CA PHE A 181 -30.75 19.34 20.23
C PHE A 181 -30.97 20.55 21.15
N VAL A 182 -30.42 21.70 20.78
CA VAL A 182 -30.58 22.94 21.53
C VAL A 182 -32.04 23.37 21.44
N ALA A 183 -32.78 23.15 22.53
CA ALA A 183 -34.09 23.74 22.74
C ALA A 183 -33.90 25.22 23.12
N ASN A 184 -34.11 26.10 22.15
CA ASN A 184 -34.58 27.46 22.42
C ASN A 184 -36.09 27.45 22.20
N SER A 185 -36.80 27.91 23.21
CA SER A 185 -38.19 27.59 23.54
C SER A 185 -39.26 28.36 22.75
N ASP A 186 -39.09 28.61 21.45
CA ASP A 186 -40.08 29.32 20.62
C ASP A 186 -40.27 28.73 19.19
N ASP A 187 -39.72 27.55 18.85
CA ASP A 187 -39.62 27.05 17.46
C ASP A 187 -40.25 25.64 17.21
N ASP A 188 -41.19 25.19 18.04
CA ASP A 188 -41.71 23.81 17.95
C ASP A 188 -42.58 23.57 16.69
N GLY A 189 -43.24 24.63 16.19
CA GLY A 189 -44.08 24.56 14.97
C GLY A 189 -43.29 24.50 13.66
N ILE A 190 -42.08 25.06 13.60
CA ILE A 190 -41.26 25.15 12.38
C ILE A 190 -40.50 23.83 12.15
N VAL A 191 -39.98 23.22 13.21
CA VAL A 191 -39.29 21.92 13.15
C VAL A 191 -40.25 20.80 12.74
N SER A 192 -41.50 20.83 13.22
CA SER A 192 -42.54 19.85 12.83
C SER A 192 -42.91 19.96 11.34
N HIS A 193 -43.04 21.18 10.80
CA HIS A 193 -43.40 21.39 9.40
C HIS A 193 -42.26 20.99 8.44
N GLU A 194 -41.00 21.22 8.82
CA GLU A 194 -39.85 20.82 7.99
C GLU A 194 -39.66 19.29 7.98
N LEU A 195 -39.90 18.60 9.10
CA LEU A 195 -39.93 17.14 9.17
C LEU A 195 -41.06 16.53 8.32
N GLU A 196 -42.27 17.11 8.38
CA GLU A 196 -43.40 16.64 7.58
C GLU A 196 -43.16 16.84 6.08
N LYS A 197 -42.54 17.96 5.70
CA LYS A 197 -42.11 18.20 4.31
C LYS A 197 -41.09 17.17 3.84
N MET A 198 -40.11 16.80 4.69
CA MET A 198 -39.13 15.77 4.37
C MET A 198 -39.79 14.38 4.23
N ARG A 199 -40.78 14.08 5.06
CA ARG A 199 -41.58 12.86 4.98
C ARG A 199 -42.39 12.79 3.68
N SER A 200 -43.06 13.87 3.29
CA SER A 200 -43.80 13.94 2.04
C SER A 200 -42.91 13.69 0.81
N ILE A 201 -41.72 14.30 0.77
CA ILE A 201 -40.74 14.08 -0.31
C ILE A 201 -40.24 12.63 -0.33
N LEU A 202 -40.08 12.01 0.84
CA LEU A 202 -39.70 10.61 0.97
C LEU A 202 -40.78 9.69 0.39
N GLU A 203 -42.03 9.87 0.80
CA GLU A 203 -43.16 9.07 0.32
C GLU A 203 -43.37 9.21 -1.20
N GLU A 204 -43.29 10.43 -1.72
CA GLU A 204 -43.36 10.70 -3.16
C GLU A 204 -42.24 9.98 -3.93
N SER A 205 -41.01 10.06 -3.43
CA SER A 205 -39.85 9.42 -4.07
C SER A 205 -39.91 7.90 -4.01
N MET A 206 -40.48 7.34 -2.94
CA MET A 206 -40.71 5.89 -2.80
C MET A 206 -41.81 5.40 -3.74
N LEU A 207 -42.90 6.16 -3.90
CA LEU A 207 -44.00 5.81 -4.81
C LEU A 207 -43.54 5.82 -6.28
N GLU A 208 -42.75 6.83 -6.66
CA GLU A 208 -42.16 6.93 -8.00
C GLU A 208 -41.20 5.77 -8.29
N THR A 209 -40.37 5.42 -7.30
CA THR A 209 -39.41 4.31 -7.43
C THR A 209 -40.10 2.95 -7.58
N ARG A 210 -41.20 2.73 -6.85
CA ARG A 210 -42.00 1.51 -6.97
C ARG A 210 -42.64 1.35 -8.35
N SER A 211 -42.97 2.47 -8.99
CA SER A 211 -43.56 2.49 -10.34
C SER A 211 -42.51 2.44 -11.47
N MET A 212 -41.22 2.42 -11.14
CA MET A 212 -40.11 2.52 -12.08
C MET A 212 -39.32 1.20 -12.17
N PRO A 213 -39.27 0.56 -13.37
CA PRO A 213 -38.42 -0.60 -13.60
C PRO A 213 -36.94 -0.30 -13.30
N LEU A 214 -36.18 -1.29 -12.82
CA LEU A 214 -34.77 -1.14 -12.43
C LEU A 214 -33.90 -0.50 -13.52
N GLU A 215 -34.18 -0.80 -14.78
CA GLU A 215 -33.46 -0.31 -15.96
C GLU A 215 -33.62 1.20 -16.19
N ASN A 216 -34.74 1.76 -15.72
CA ASN A 216 -35.10 3.16 -15.91
C ASN A 216 -34.70 4.04 -14.71
N ARG A 217 -34.14 3.45 -13.65
CA ARG A 217 -33.75 4.18 -12.44
C ARG A 217 -32.57 5.13 -12.71
N PRO A 218 -32.68 6.43 -12.38
CA PRO A 218 -31.61 7.39 -12.61
C PRO A 218 -30.39 7.08 -11.74
N ARG A 219 -29.18 7.34 -12.24
CA ARG A 219 -27.97 7.16 -11.44
C ARG A 219 -27.88 8.24 -10.37
N LEU A 220 -27.80 7.87 -9.10
CA LEU A 220 -27.68 8.84 -8.02
C LEU A 220 -26.23 9.37 -7.87
N PRO A 221 -26.03 10.70 -7.71
CA PRO A 221 -24.71 11.28 -7.49
C PRO A 221 -24.20 10.96 -6.07
N ARG A 222 -22.88 10.81 -5.91
CA ARG A 222 -22.29 10.68 -4.57
C ARG A 222 -22.41 12.00 -3.80
N ILE A 223 -23.11 11.97 -2.67
CA ILE A 223 -23.35 13.13 -1.83
C ILE A 223 -22.16 13.35 -0.87
N PRO A 224 -21.58 14.55 -0.79
CA PRO A 224 -20.49 14.83 0.16
C PRO A 224 -20.99 14.84 1.60
N LEU A 225 -20.19 14.35 2.56
CA LEU A 225 -20.53 14.26 4.00
C LEU A 225 -20.43 15.61 4.73
N SER A 226 -21.16 16.62 4.25
CA SER A 226 -21.29 17.92 4.92
C SER A 226 -22.12 17.78 6.22
N LYS A 227 -22.07 18.80 7.10
CA LYS A 227 -22.91 18.82 8.32
C LYS A 227 -24.41 18.81 7.96
N ARG A 228 -24.81 19.64 6.97
CA ARG A 228 -26.18 19.72 6.45
C ARG A 228 -26.66 18.39 5.88
N ASN A 229 -25.86 17.75 5.03
CA ASN A 229 -26.24 16.49 4.38
C ASN A 229 -26.38 15.35 5.40
N ARG A 230 -25.54 15.33 6.45
CA ARG A 230 -25.69 14.40 7.56
C ARG A 230 -26.93 14.65 8.40
N ALA A 231 -27.34 15.91 8.58
CA ALA A 231 -28.58 16.22 9.30
C ALA A 231 -29.81 15.69 8.55
N VAL A 232 -29.87 15.89 7.22
CA VAL A 232 -30.95 15.35 6.37
C VAL A 232 -31.02 13.82 6.45
N VAL A 233 -29.89 13.12 6.32
CA VAL A 233 -29.86 11.66 6.43
C VAL A 233 -30.28 11.19 7.82
N ARG A 234 -29.84 11.85 8.89
CA ARG A 234 -30.25 11.52 10.25
C ARG A 234 -31.74 11.75 10.52
N ALA A 235 -32.34 12.77 9.89
CA ALA A 235 -33.76 13.06 10.04
C ALA A 235 -34.63 12.00 9.32
N LEU A 236 -34.18 11.52 8.16
CA LEU A 236 -34.92 10.52 7.37
C LEU A 236 -34.75 9.09 7.89
N ASN A 237 -33.57 8.74 8.42
CA ASN A 237 -33.28 7.36 8.86
C ASN A 237 -34.33 6.77 9.83
N PRO A 238 -34.82 7.48 10.87
CA PRO A 238 -35.88 6.97 11.74
C PRO A 238 -37.20 6.76 11.00
N MET A 239 -37.54 7.60 10.03
CA MET A 239 -38.76 7.47 9.22
C MET A 239 -38.72 6.20 8.36
N LEU A 240 -37.54 5.84 7.85
CA LEU A 240 -37.34 4.64 7.02
C LEU A 240 -37.63 3.34 7.76
N VAL A 241 -37.45 3.30 9.08
CA VAL A 241 -37.64 2.08 9.89
C VAL A 241 -39.06 1.55 9.72
N THR A 242 -40.07 2.42 9.80
CA THR A 242 -41.48 2.02 9.64
C THR A 242 -41.78 1.44 8.27
N TYR A 243 -41.18 1.96 7.20
CA TYR A 243 -41.39 1.43 5.85
C TYR A 243 -40.61 0.14 5.59
N LEU A 244 -39.42 0.00 6.17
CA LEU A 244 -38.60 -1.22 6.05
C LEU A 244 -39.23 -2.39 6.82
N GLU A 245 -39.81 -2.14 7.99
CA GLU A 245 -40.56 -3.14 8.76
C GLU A 245 -41.83 -3.61 8.03
N ALA A 246 -42.45 -2.73 7.24
CA ALA A 246 -43.60 -3.05 6.40
C ALA A 246 -43.24 -3.70 5.06
N SER A 247 -41.95 -3.87 4.74
CA SER A 247 -41.50 -4.46 3.48
C SER A 247 -41.75 -5.97 3.46
N ARG A 248 -42.35 -6.49 2.39
CA ARG A 248 -42.69 -7.93 2.27
C ARG A 248 -41.64 -8.73 1.52
N ASP A 249 -40.92 -8.10 0.60
CA ASP A 249 -39.88 -8.74 -0.20
C ASP A 249 -38.66 -7.84 -0.43
N LEU A 250 -37.63 -8.43 -1.05
CA LEU A 250 -36.37 -7.75 -1.34
C LEU A 250 -36.53 -6.65 -2.40
N CYS A 251 -37.50 -6.78 -3.31
CA CYS A 251 -37.77 -5.80 -4.36
C CYS A 251 -38.41 -4.52 -3.79
N GLU A 252 -39.33 -4.67 -2.85
CA GLU A 252 -39.91 -3.59 -2.06
C GLU A 252 -38.82 -2.93 -1.21
N THR A 253 -37.95 -3.72 -0.54
CA THR A 253 -36.82 -3.19 0.24
C THR A 253 -35.87 -2.34 -0.63
N ASP A 254 -35.48 -2.86 -1.80
CA ASP A 254 -34.62 -2.12 -2.75
C ASP A 254 -35.29 -0.84 -3.26
N SER A 255 -36.60 -0.87 -3.50
CA SER A 255 -37.37 0.30 -3.91
C SER A 255 -37.50 1.35 -2.79
N ILE A 256 -37.65 0.91 -1.53
CA ILE A 256 -37.67 1.79 -0.36
C ILE A 256 -36.31 2.46 -0.18
N LEU A 257 -35.21 1.69 -0.24
CA LEU A 257 -33.86 2.22 -0.09
C LEU A 257 -33.48 3.18 -1.21
N PHE A 258 -33.77 2.83 -2.47
CA PHE A 258 -33.51 3.72 -3.59
C PHE A 258 -34.37 4.99 -3.55
N GLY A 259 -35.65 4.87 -3.19
CA GLY A 259 -36.55 6.01 -3.00
C GLY A 259 -36.07 6.95 -1.90
N ALA A 260 -35.52 6.40 -0.81
CA ALA A 260 -34.90 7.18 0.26
C ALA A 260 -33.65 7.94 -0.21
N GLU A 261 -32.76 7.28 -0.95
CA GLU A 261 -31.58 7.94 -1.51
C GLU A 261 -31.95 9.04 -2.52
N LEU A 262 -33.00 8.83 -3.32
CA LEU A 262 -33.55 9.82 -4.25
C LEU A 262 -34.15 11.01 -3.50
N ALA A 263 -34.88 10.78 -2.42
CA ALA A 263 -35.43 11.83 -1.55
C ALA A 263 -34.31 12.69 -0.94
N VAL A 264 -33.24 12.06 -0.45
CA VAL A 264 -32.04 12.78 0.05
C VAL A 264 -31.43 13.66 -1.06
N CYS A 265 -31.33 13.14 -2.29
CA CYS A 265 -30.83 13.92 -3.43
C CYS A 265 -31.72 15.14 -3.72
N ARG A 266 -33.04 14.98 -3.66
CA ARG A 266 -34.03 16.06 -3.88
C ARG A 266 -33.95 17.14 -2.81
N ILE A 267 -33.92 16.75 -1.53
CA ILE A 267 -33.85 17.67 -0.39
C ILE A 267 -32.55 18.48 -0.41
N ILE A 268 -31.44 17.87 -0.85
CA ILE A 268 -30.13 18.53 -0.95
C ILE A 268 -30.00 19.38 -2.23
N GLY A 269 -30.91 19.20 -3.21
CA GLY A 269 -30.85 19.88 -4.51
C GLY A 269 -29.73 19.33 -5.42
N ALA A 270 -29.39 18.05 -5.29
CA ALA A 270 -28.38 17.40 -6.11
C ALA A 270 -28.91 17.20 -7.55
N LYS A 271 -28.17 17.67 -8.55
CA LYS A 271 -28.53 17.45 -9.96
C LYS A 271 -28.38 15.97 -10.31
N LEU A 272 -29.49 15.33 -10.67
CA LEU A 272 -29.49 13.95 -11.13
C LEU A 272 -28.86 13.86 -12.53
N PRO A 273 -27.86 13.00 -12.74
CA PRO A 273 -27.34 12.65 -14.05
C PRO A 273 -28.47 12.16 -14.98
N VAL A 274 -28.63 12.80 -16.13
CA VAL A 274 -29.55 12.36 -17.18
C VAL A 274 -29.15 10.95 -17.65
N ALA A 275 -30.10 10.01 -17.64
CA ALA A 275 -29.90 8.67 -18.17
C ALA A 275 -29.37 8.76 -19.62
N GLY A 276 -28.22 8.13 -19.89
CA GLY A 276 -27.61 8.08 -21.23
C GLY A 276 -26.37 8.93 -21.47
N ARG A 277 -26.00 9.89 -20.59
CA ARG A 277 -24.71 10.60 -20.69
C ARG A 277 -23.74 10.17 -19.59
N ALA A 278 -23.23 8.95 -19.71
CA ALA A 278 -21.98 8.60 -19.05
C ALA A 278 -20.86 9.43 -19.68
N THR A 279 -20.51 10.57 -19.07
CA THR A 279 -19.22 11.20 -19.36
C THR A 279 -18.16 10.21 -18.92
N GLN A 280 -17.64 9.43 -19.86
CA GLN A 280 -16.46 8.64 -19.62
C GLN A 280 -15.40 9.62 -19.13
N LYS A 281 -15.02 9.50 -17.85
CA LYS A 281 -13.86 10.22 -17.34
C LYS A 281 -12.70 9.78 -18.21
N SER A 282 -12.27 10.64 -19.14
CA SER A 282 -11.06 10.36 -19.93
C SER A 282 -9.98 10.02 -18.92
N SER A 283 -9.29 8.90 -19.12
CA SER A 283 -8.29 8.42 -18.18
C SER A 283 -7.19 9.49 -18.10
N ALA A 284 -7.31 10.40 -17.13
CA ALA A 284 -6.50 11.60 -17.10
C ALA A 284 -5.03 11.18 -17.03
N ILE A 285 -4.31 11.39 -18.13
CA ILE A 285 -2.90 11.07 -18.22
C ILE A 285 -2.21 11.79 -17.07
N THR A 286 -1.62 11.02 -16.15
CA THR A 286 -1.00 11.56 -14.95
C THR A 286 0.02 12.65 -15.29
N ALA A 287 0.10 13.70 -14.47
CA ALA A 287 0.96 14.86 -14.74
C ALA A 287 2.45 14.52 -14.92
N TRP A 288 2.97 13.48 -14.26
CA TRP A 288 4.36 13.05 -14.45
C TRP A 288 4.59 12.44 -15.85
N ARG A 289 3.62 11.67 -16.37
CA ARG A 289 3.69 11.06 -17.70
C ARG A 289 3.70 12.14 -18.77
N LYS A 290 2.77 13.09 -18.67
CA LYS A 290 2.71 14.26 -19.57
C LYS A 290 4.03 15.04 -19.59
N ARG A 291 4.62 15.33 -18.43
CA ARG A 291 5.92 16.02 -18.35
C ARG A 291 7.06 15.28 -19.05
N ILE A 292 7.08 13.94 -19.02
CA ILE A 292 8.12 13.17 -19.70
C ILE A 292 7.83 13.11 -21.21
N GLU A 293 6.58 12.93 -21.62
CA GLU A 293 6.16 13.00 -23.02
C GLU A 293 6.50 14.36 -23.64
N ASP A 294 6.27 15.47 -22.93
CA ASP A 294 6.66 16.81 -23.35
C ASP A 294 8.17 16.96 -23.52
N ARG A 295 8.98 16.35 -22.64
CA ARG A 295 10.45 16.34 -22.76
C ARG A 295 10.89 15.55 -23.99
N ILE A 296 10.27 14.40 -24.26
CA ILE A 296 10.52 13.59 -25.45
C ILE A 296 10.17 14.41 -26.71
N ALA A 297 9.01 15.07 -26.73
CA ALA A 297 8.58 15.89 -27.86
C ALA A 297 9.55 17.05 -28.13
N LYS A 298 9.96 17.79 -27.09
CA LYS A 298 10.96 18.87 -27.21
C LYS A 298 12.31 18.35 -27.71
N ALA A 299 12.77 17.20 -27.23
CA ALA A 299 14.01 16.59 -27.68
C ALA A 299 13.95 16.13 -29.15
N ARG A 300 12.84 15.52 -29.58
CA ARG A 300 12.61 15.15 -30.99
C ARG A 300 12.60 16.37 -31.90
N ALA A 301 11.93 17.44 -31.50
CA ALA A 301 11.92 18.70 -32.26
C ALA A 301 13.32 19.33 -32.33
N LEU A 302 14.12 19.24 -31.27
CA LEU A 302 15.50 19.70 -31.29
C LEU A 302 16.38 18.85 -32.22
N ILE A 303 16.27 17.52 -32.16
CA ILE A 303 16.96 16.60 -33.09
C ILE A 303 16.63 16.98 -34.54
N GLY A 304 15.34 17.15 -34.88
CA GLY A 304 14.94 17.54 -36.23
C GLY A 304 15.59 18.84 -36.72
N ARG A 305 15.70 19.85 -35.83
CA ARG A 305 16.40 21.12 -36.15
C ARG A 305 17.90 20.96 -36.29
N LEU A 306 18.56 20.18 -35.43
CA LEU A 306 20.00 19.91 -35.51
C LEU A 306 20.33 19.12 -36.79
N THR A 307 19.51 18.12 -37.14
CA THR A 307 19.64 17.36 -38.39
C THR A 307 19.45 18.27 -39.61
N SER A 308 18.44 19.14 -39.61
CA SER A 308 18.21 20.08 -40.72
C SER A 308 19.38 21.05 -40.91
N PHE A 309 19.98 21.55 -39.83
CA PHE A 309 21.20 22.36 -39.89
C PHE A 309 22.37 21.57 -40.48
N ARG A 310 22.56 20.31 -40.04
CA ARG A 310 23.60 19.42 -40.57
C ARG A 310 23.43 19.13 -42.07
N SER A 311 22.19 19.13 -42.57
CA SER A 311 21.87 18.99 -43.99
C SER A 311 22.04 20.29 -44.80
N GLY A 312 22.59 21.36 -44.21
CA GLY A 312 22.90 22.63 -44.91
C GLY A 312 21.85 23.74 -44.74
N ASN A 313 20.84 23.57 -43.88
CA ASN A 313 19.82 24.60 -43.67
C ASN A 313 20.27 25.67 -42.66
N ASN A 314 20.73 26.81 -43.18
CA ASN A 314 21.29 27.91 -42.39
C ASN A 314 20.31 29.06 -42.11
N ARG A 315 18.99 28.81 -42.10
CA ARG A 315 18.02 29.87 -41.76
C ARG A 315 18.28 30.44 -40.35
N PRO A 316 18.13 31.77 -40.13
CA PRO A 316 18.46 32.42 -38.85
C PRO A 316 17.77 31.81 -37.62
N ARG A 317 16.52 31.36 -37.77
CA ARG A 317 15.76 30.66 -36.70
C ARG A 317 16.40 29.33 -36.29
N ILE A 318 16.93 28.57 -37.25
CA ILE A 318 17.61 27.30 -37.01
C ILE A 318 18.96 27.57 -36.35
N MET A 319 19.75 28.50 -36.87
CA MET A 319 21.04 28.89 -36.28
C MET A 319 20.89 29.35 -34.82
N ARG A 320 19.85 30.16 -34.51
CA ARG A 320 19.53 30.58 -33.13
C ARG A 320 19.23 29.38 -32.24
N THR A 321 18.48 28.41 -32.75
CA THR A 321 18.13 27.20 -32.00
C THR A 321 19.34 26.31 -31.76
N VAL A 322 20.25 26.19 -32.76
CA VAL A 322 21.50 25.44 -32.64
C VAL A 322 22.40 26.07 -31.57
N ARG A 323 22.57 27.41 -31.56
CA ARG A 323 23.32 28.10 -30.48
C ARG A 323 22.75 27.82 -29.09
N MET A 324 21.42 27.86 -28.96
CA MET A 324 20.74 27.59 -27.67
C MET A 324 20.77 26.10 -27.26
N ALA A 325 21.12 25.18 -28.16
CA ALA A 325 21.21 23.75 -27.87
C ALA A 325 22.41 23.38 -26.99
N PHE A 326 23.39 24.29 -26.90
CA PHE A 326 24.68 24.15 -26.22
C PHE A 326 24.87 25.25 -25.14
N PRO A 327 23.99 25.33 -24.13
CA PRO A 327 24.10 26.36 -23.10
C PRO A 327 25.32 26.11 -22.20
N GLY A 328 26.15 27.14 -21.98
CA GLY A 328 27.28 27.08 -21.05
C GLY A 328 28.54 26.41 -21.61
N THR A 329 28.56 26.05 -22.89
CA THR A 329 29.76 25.58 -23.61
C THR A 329 30.23 26.63 -24.59
N ASN A 330 31.54 26.75 -24.82
CA ASN A 330 32.16 27.65 -25.82
C ASN A 330 31.91 27.15 -27.26
N PHE A 331 30.64 27.02 -27.63
CA PHE A 331 30.19 26.52 -28.91
C PHE A 331 30.09 27.68 -29.92
N SER A 332 30.85 27.59 -31.01
CA SER A 332 30.78 28.52 -32.14
C SER A 332 30.36 27.78 -33.40
N LEU A 333 29.54 28.44 -34.23
CA LEU A 333 29.02 27.86 -35.47
C LEU A 333 30.08 27.71 -36.58
N PHE A 334 31.28 28.26 -36.37
CA PHE A 334 32.37 28.28 -37.35
C PHE A 334 33.57 27.42 -36.93
N GLN A 335 33.43 26.58 -35.91
CA GLN A 335 34.48 25.65 -35.50
C GLN A 335 34.60 24.49 -36.49
N PRO A 336 35.83 23.98 -36.77
CA PRO A 336 36.05 22.87 -37.69
C PRO A 336 35.41 21.55 -37.23
N ASP A 337 35.18 21.39 -35.92
CA ASP A 337 34.63 20.18 -35.29
C ASP A 337 33.09 20.22 -35.09
N ILE A 338 32.40 21.20 -35.71
CA ILE A 338 30.96 21.41 -35.50
C ILE A 338 30.11 20.17 -35.85
N THR A 339 30.44 19.47 -36.93
CA THR A 339 29.70 18.30 -37.38
C THR A 339 29.76 17.15 -36.37
N GLN A 340 30.91 16.98 -35.71
CA GLN A 340 31.10 15.99 -34.66
C GLN A 340 30.28 16.36 -33.42
N LYS A 341 30.43 17.59 -32.91
CA LYS A 341 29.67 18.10 -31.75
C LYS A 341 28.15 18.02 -31.94
N LEU A 342 27.67 18.30 -33.15
CA LEU A 342 26.25 18.15 -33.49
C LEU A 342 25.80 16.70 -33.44
N THR A 343 26.64 15.77 -33.94
CA THR A 343 26.34 14.33 -33.95
C THR A 343 26.30 13.77 -32.53
N GLU A 344 27.30 14.10 -31.71
CA GLU A 344 27.33 13.75 -30.28
C GLU A 344 26.07 14.28 -29.56
N ARG A 345 25.69 15.53 -29.84
CA ARG A 345 24.48 16.13 -29.23
C ARG A 345 23.19 15.45 -29.68
N ILE A 346 23.09 15.06 -30.94
CA ILE A 346 21.94 14.31 -31.45
C ILE A 346 21.85 12.95 -30.77
N ASP A 347 22.96 12.23 -30.64
CA ASP A 347 22.99 10.91 -30.02
C ASP A 347 22.72 10.98 -28.50
N ASP A 348 23.23 11.98 -27.80
CA ASP A 348 22.84 12.31 -26.42
C ASP A 348 21.32 12.45 -26.25
N LEU A 349 20.68 13.17 -27.17
CA LEU A 349 19.23 13.38 -27.14
C LEU A 349 18.47 12.09 -27.47
N LYS A 350 18.95 11.26 -28.41
CA LYS A 350 18.38 9.94 -28.69
C LYS A 350 18.48 9.02 -27.47
N GLN A 351 19.63 8.98 -26.80
CA GLN A 351 19.83 8.20 -25.58
C GLN A 351 18.87 8.66 -24.47
N LYS A 352 18.71 9.98 -24.29
CA LYS A 352 17.74 10.56 -23.34
C LYS A 352 16.31 10.17 -23.67
N ILE A 353 15.90 10.23 -24.94
CA ILE A 353 14.57 9.79 -25.39
C ILE A 353 14.36 8.30 -25.06
N ALA A 354 15.34 7.45 -25.35
CA ALA A 354 15.27 6.02 -25.03
C ALA A 354 15.14 5.78 -23.51
N ALA A 355 15.91 6.50 -22.70
CA ALA A 355 15.85 6.42 -21.24
C ALA A 355 14.50 6.89 -20.67
N TRP A 356 13.96 8.01 -21.17
CA TRP A 356 12.65 8.52 -20.81
C TRP A 356 11.52 7.57 -21.23
N GLY A 357 11.60 6.99 -22.44
CA GLY A 357 10.67 5.96 -22.90
C GLY A 357 10.68 4.71 -22.00
N LYS A 358 11.88 4.20 -21.65
CA LYS A 358 12.03 3.10 -20.68
C LYS A 358 11.45 3.45 -19.31
N ARG A 359 11.58 4.70 -18.86
CA ARG A 359 11.00 5.17 -17.59
C ARG A 359 9.47 5.16 -17.63
N ILE A 360 8.85 5.64 -18.71
CA ILE A 360 7.40 5.56 -18.90
C ILE A 360 6.94 4.11 -18.90
N ARG A 361 7.59 3.25 -19.70
CA ARG A 361 7.23 1.82 -19.79
C ARG A 361 7.28 1.13 -18.44
N ARG A 362 8.40 1.23 -17.70
CA ARG A 362 8.56 0.61 -16.37
C ARG A 362 7.47 1.04 -15.39
N PHE A 363 7.12 2.32 -15.37
CA PHE A 363 6.11 2.82 -14.45
C PHE A 363 4.69 2.41 -14.88
N SER A 364 4.38 2.47 -16.17
CA SER A 364 3.11 2.01 -16.71
C SER A 364 2.89 0.52 -16.46
N GLU A 365 3.91 -0.32 -16.68
CA GLU A 365 3.87 -1.75 -16.39
C GLU A 365 3.70 -2.02 -14.89
N ARG A 366 4.44 -1.33 -14.03
CA ARG A 366 4.26 -1.44 -12.57
C ARG A 366 2.83 -1.07 -12.15
N SER A 367 2.30 0.04 -12.63
CA SER A 367 0.93 0.49 -12.31
C SER A 367 -0.12 -0.48 -12.84
N ARG A 368 0.08 -1.02 -14.04
CA ARG A 368 -0.79 -2.05 -14.62
C ARG A 368 -0.78 -3.31 -13.75
N ARG A 369 0.40 -3.84 -13.40
CA ARG A 369 0.55 -5.01 -12.54
C ARG A 369 -0.06 -4.78 -11.16
N PHE A 370 0.16 -3.62 -10.56
CA PHE A 370 -0.45 -3.26 -9.28
C PHE A 370 -1.99 -3.31 -9.37
N ASN A 371 -2.57 -2.71 -10.42
CA ASN A 371 -4.01 -2.72 -10.62
C ASN A 371 -4.55 -4.14 -10.91
N GLN A 372 -3.84 -4.93 -11.72
CA GLN A 372 -4.21 -6.32 -12.02
C GLN A 372 -4.14 -7.19 -10.76
N ASN A 373 -3.08 -7.09 -9.95
CA ASN A 373 -2.94 -7.85 -8.71
C ASN A 373 -4.01 -7.45 -7.69
N ARG A 374 -4.32 -6.16 -7.57
CA ARG A 374 -5.40 -5.69 -6.71
C ARG A 374 -6.75 -6.22 -7.18
N LEU A 375 -7.00 -6.20 -8.49
CA LEU A 375 -8.22 -6.75 -9.07
C LEU A 375 -8.30 -8.26 -8.89
N PHE A 376 -7.18 -8.98 -9.02
CA PHE A 376 -7.11 -10.42 -8.73
C PHE A 376 -7.49 -10.72 -7.28
N GLN A 377 -6.99 -9.93 -6.31
CA GLN A 377 -7.31 -10.13 -4.90
C GLN A 377 -8.77 -9.82 -4.58
N SER A 378 -9.38 -8.81 -5.21
CA SER A 378 -10.75 -8.39 -4.92
C SER A 378 -11.82 -9.10 -5.74
N ASP A 379 -11.56 -9.36 -7.03
CA ASP A 379 -12.53 -9.83 -8.03
C ASP A 379 -11.79 -10.49 -9.21
N GLN A 380 -11.46 -11.77 -9.03
CA GLN A 380 -10.76 -12.58 -10.02
C GLN A 380 -11.53 -12.68 -11.33
N LYS A 381 -12.86 -12.85 -11.25
CA LYS A 381 -13.74 -12.99 -12.43
C LYS A 381 -13.63 -11.78 -13.33
N ARG A 382 -13.64 -10.57 -12.77
CA ARG A 382 -13.49 -9.34 -13.53
C ARG A 382 -12.10 -9.16 -14.13
N LEU A 383 -11.05 -9.65 -13.47
CA LEU A 383 -9.72 -9.68 -14.07
C LEU A 383 -9.70 -10.60 -15.30
N TYR A 384 -10.15 -11.85 -15.17
CA TYR A 384 -10.16 -12.80 -16.29
C TYR A 384 -11.01 -12.29 -17.45
N LYS A 385 -12.21 -11.76 -17.19
CA LYS A 385 -13.02 -11.07 -18.21
C LYS A 385 -12.32 -9.88 -18.88
N SER A 386 -11.46 -9.17 -18.15
CA SER A 386 -10.68 -8.05 -18.72
C SER A 386 -9.47 -8.50 -19.54
N LEU A 387 -9.05 -9.75 -19.36
CA LEU A 387 -7.95 -10.39 -20.11
C LEU A 387 -8.48 -11.19 -21.31
N GLU A 388 -9.68 -11.73 -21.19
CA GLU A 388 -10.47 -12.27 -22.29
C GLU A 388 -10.57 -11.21 -23.37
N ARG A 389 -10.21 -11.60 -24.60
CA ARG A 389 -10.41 -10.78 -25.79
C ARG A 389 -11.75 -11.21 -26.37
N PRO A 390 -12.83 -10.41 -26.23
CA PRO A 390 -14.14 -10.79 -26.75
C PRO A 390 -14.13 -11.03 -28.26
N GLU A 391 -13.16 -10.41 -28.96
CA GLU A 391 -12.90 -10.56 -30.39
C GLU A 391 -12.33 -11.95 -30.77
N VAL A 392 -11.78 -12.71 -29.81
CA VAL A 392 -11.16 -14.04 -30.02
C VAL A 392 -11.96 -15.13 -29.32
N CYS A 393 -12.52 -14.83 -28.15
CA CYS A 393 -13.43 -15.71 -27.42
C CYS A 393 -14.86 -15.39 -27.83
N GLY A 394 -15.19 -15.69 -29.09
CA GLY A 394 -16.56 -15.55 -29.57
C GLY A 394 -17.51 -16.40 -28.74
N ALA A 395 -18.71 -15.88 -28.50
CA ALA A 395 -19.85 -16.59 -27.91
C ALA A 395 -20.41 -17.65 -28.88
N GLY A 396 -19.54 -18.49 -29.45
CA GLY A 396 -19.96 -19.70 -30.12
C GLY A 396 -20.49 -20.70 -29.09
N PRO A 397 -21.39 -21.61 -29.48
CA PRO A 397 -21.64 -22.80 -28.67
C PRO A 397 -20.28 -23.45 -28.36
N GLY A 398 -20.08 -23.88 -27.11
CA GLY A 398 -18.90 -24.66 -26.74
C GLY A 398 -18.73 -25.86 -27.70
N PRO A 399 -17.51 -26.36 -27.92
CA PRO A 399 -17.32 -27.50 -28.79
C PRO A 399 -18.22 -28.65 -28.33
N ASP A 400 -18.94 -29.26 -29.27
CA ASP A 400 -19.84 -30.37 -28.96
C ASP A 400 -19.06 -31.51 -28.30
N GLN A 401 -19.71 -32.21 -27.37
CA GLN A 401 -19.08 -33.30 -26.63
C GLN A 401 -18.67 -34.41 -27.60
N ALA A 402 -19.50 -34.72 -28.60
CA ALA A 402 -19.19 -35.72 -29.61
C ALA A 402 -17.99 -35.31 -30.46
N ASP A 403 -17.93 -34.04 -30.89
CA ASP A 403 -16.79 -33.50 -31.67
C ASP A 403 -15.49 -33.52 -30.87
N THR A 404 -15.55 -33.18 -29.58
CA THR A 404 -14.38 -33.21 -28.69
C THR A 404 -13.87 -34.63 -28.51
N VAL A 405 -14.78 -35.59 -28.28
CA VAL A 405 -14.43 -37.01 -28.15
C VAL A 405 -13.87 -37.56 -29.46
N ALA A 406 -14.45 -37.22 -30.60
CA ALA A 406 -13.98 -37.66 -31.91
C ALA A 406 -12.56 -37.13 -32.21
N PHE A 407 -12.30 -35.85 -31.92
CA PHE A 407 -10.98 -35.24 -32.10
C PHE A 407 -9.90 -35.96 -31.28
N TRP A 408 -10.11 -36.16 -29.98
CA TRP A 408 -9.13 -36.82 -29.12
C TRP A 408 -8.99 -38.31 -29.44
N ARG A 409 -10.08 -38.98 -29.79
CA ARG A 409 -10.07 -40.39 -30.21
C ARG A 409 -9.19 -40.61 -31.45
N GLY A 410 -9.28 -39.74 -32.46
CA GLY A 410 -8.43 -39.84 -33.66
C GLY A 410 -6.94 -39.65 -33.37
N LEU A 411 -6.58 -38.89 -32.32
CA LEU A 411 -5.19 -38.68 -31.92
C LEU A 411 -4.63 -39.80 -31.03
N TRP A 412 -5.45 -40.40 -30.16
CA TRP A 412 -4.99 -41.26 -29.07
C TRP A 412 -5.42 -42.73 -29.20
N SER A 413 -6.48 -43.01 -29.96
CA SER A 413 -7.06 -44.35 -30.07
C SER A 413 -6.69 -45.04 -31.38
N GLU A 414 -6.21 -44.30 -32.39
CA GLU A 414 -5.66 -44.90 -33.60
C GLU A 414 -4.18 -45.25 -33.36
N PRO A 415 -3.80 -46.54 -33.42
CA PRO A 415 -2.40 -46.93 -33.27
C PRO A 415 -1.61 -46.39 -34.47
N VAL A 416 -0.75 -45.41 -34.21
CA VAL A 416 0.18 -44.88 -35.21
C VAL A 416 1.47 -45.67 -35.14
N ASN A 417 1.86 -46.31 -36.24
CA ASN A 417 3.19 -46.92 -36.36
C ASN A 417 4.24 -45.81 -36.45
N HIS A 418 4.94 -45.55 -35.34
CA HIS A 418 6.08 -44.66 -35.34
C HIS A 418 7.28 -45.37 -36.00
N SER A 419 8.02 -44.67 -36.85
CA SER A 419 9.31 -45.17 -37.32
C SER A 419 10.29 -45.10 -36.15
N GLU A 420 10.48 -46.23 -35.47
CA GLU A 420 11.42 -46.33 -34.35
C GLU A 420 12.84 -46.05 -34.83
N GLY A 421 13.58 -45.25 -34.08
CA GLY A 421 14.95 -44.90 -34.43
C GLY A 421 15.94 -46.02 -34.05
N PRO A 422 17.13 -46.09 -34.67
CA PRO A 422 18.15 -47.12 -34.37
C PRO A 422 18.58 -47.21 -32.90
N TRP A 423 18.30 -46.17 -32.10
CA TRP A 423 18.59 -46.14 -30.67
C TRP A 423 17.69 -47.08 -29.86
N MET A 424 16.52 -47.47 -30.36
CA MET A 424 15.63 -48.43 -29.69
C MET A 424 16.26 -49.82 -29.61
N GLU A 425 16.98 -50.27 -30.65
CA GLU A 425 17.76 -51.52 -30.64
C GLU A 425 18.91 -51.46 -29.63
N VAL A 426 19.54 -50.30 -29.48
CA VAL A 426 20.60 -50.06 -28.49
C VAL A 426 20.02 -50.12 -27.06
N VAL A 427 18.86 -49.53 -26.82
CA VAL A 427 18.19 -49.62 -25.52
C VAL A 427 17.74 -51.04 -25.25
N ALA A 428 17.11 -51.73 -26.21
CA ALA A 428 16.65 -53.10 -26.07
C ALA A 428 17.79 -54.09 -25.78
N SER A 429 18.96 -53.92 -26.42
CA SER A 429 20.14 -54.72 -26.13
C SER A 429 20.73 -54.42 -24.74
N GLN A 430 20.69 -53.16 -24.28
CA GLN A 430 21.10 -52.78 -22.93
C GLN A 430 20.14 -53.31 -21.85
N SER A 431 18.83 -53.32 -22.13
CA SER A 431 17.80 -53.81 -21.21
C SER A 431 17.47 -55.29 -21.36
N ALA A 432 18.14 -56.03 -22.25
CA ALA A 432 17.96 -57.48 -22.42
C ALA A 432 18.28 -58.29 -21.15
N SER A 433 19.09 -57.74 -20.25
CA SER A 433 19.41 -58.33 -18.95
C SER A 433 18.40 -57.99 -17.84
N VAL A 434 17.47 -57.08 -18.11
CA VAL A 434 16.45 -56.64 -17.13
C VAL A 434 15.25 -57.57 -17.26
N THR A 435 14.94 -58.28 -16.17
CA THR A 435 13.73 -59.11 -16.10
C THR A 435 12.50 -58.24 -16.36
N PRO A 436 11.62 -58.61 -17.31
CA PRO A 436 10.36 -57.91 -17.54
C PRO A 436 9.57 -57.87 -16.24
N MET A 437 9.02 -56.70 -15.91
CA MET A 437 8.12 -56.58 -14.76
C MET A 437 6.90 -57.48 -15.00
N ASP A 438 6.50 -58.25 -13.99
CA ASP A 438 5.30 -59.07 -14.06
C ASP A 438 4.07 -58.21 -14.38
N PRO A 439 3.04 -58.76 -15.07
CA PRO A 439 1.83 -58.03 -15.41
C PRO A 439 1.16 -57.47 -14.15
N VAL A 440 1.21 -56.15 -13.97
CA VAL A 440 0.52 -55.46 -12.87
C VAL A 440 -0.95 -55.34 -13.24
N THR A 441 -1.81 -56.09 -12.56
CA THR A 441 -3.26 -55.96 -12.67
C THR A 441 -3.71 -54.98 -11.59
N ILE A 442 -4.02 -53.75 -11.98
CA ILE A 442 -4.55 -52.72 -11.06
C ILE A 442 -6.03 -53.02 -10.82
N THR A 443 -6.39 -53.42 -9.60
CA THR A 443 -7.78 -53.63 -9.20
C THR A 443 -8.43 -52.33 -8.72
N PRO A 444 -9.77 -52.26 -8.67
CA PRO A 444 -10.47 -51.12 -8.07
C PRO A 444 -10.12 -50.92 -6.59
N GLU A 445 -9.78 -52.00 -5.87
CA GLU A 445 -9.29 -51.91 -4.49
C GLU A 445 -7.92 -51.22 -4.41
N ASP A 446 -7.00 -51.50 -5.35
CA ASP A 446 -5.70 -50.84 -5.42
C ASP A 446 -5.85 -49.32 -5.63
N VAL A 447 -6.86 -48.91 -6.41
CA VAL A 447 -7.18 -47.49 -6.64
C VAL A 447 -7.79 -46.85 -5.39
N ALA A 448 -8.66 -47.58 -4.68
CA ALA A 448 -9.27 -47.10 -3.44
C ALA A 448 -8.27 -47.00 -2.27
N GLU A 449 -7.32 -47.93 -2.18
CA GLU A 449 -6.23 -47.88 -1.19
C GLU A 449 -5.20 -46.77 -1.53
N ALA A 450 -4.98 -46.50 -2.82
CA ALA A 450 -4.19 -45.35 -3.29
C ALA A 450 -4.93 -44.01 -3.14
N GLU A 451 -6.26 -44.01 -2.95
CA GLU A 451 -7.09 -42.82 -2.75
C GLU A 451 -6.88 -42.24 -1.35
N THR A 452 -5.67 -41.78 -1.08
CA THR A 452 -5.40 -40.86 0.03
C THR A 452 -6.14 -39.56 -0.21
N GLU A 453 -6.73 -38.99 0.84
CA GLU A 453 -7.38 -37.69 0.73
C GLU A 453 -6.37 -36.70 0.11
N PRO A 454 -6.69 -36.08 -1.04
CA PRO A 454 -5.75 -35.21 -1.70
C PRO A 454 -5.30 -34.12 -0.73
N TYR A 455 -3.99 -33.85 -0.67
CA TYR A 455 -3.40 -32.92 0.31
C TYR A 455 -4.06 -31.52 0.32
N TRP A 456 -4.75 -31.14 -0.76
CA TRP A 456 -5.48 -29.87 -0.88
C TRP A 456 -6.89 -29.88 -0.29
N LYS A 457 -7.44 -31.04 0.04
CA LYS A 457 -8.70 -31.25 0.78
C LYS A 457 -8.46 -31.45 2.28
N TYR A 458 -7.31 -32.01 2.66
CA TYR A 458 -6.93 -32.22 4.06
C TYR A 458 -6.90 -30.89 4.86
N ASN A 459 -7.74 -30.80 5.90
CA ASN A 459 -7.79 -29.67 6.82
C ASN A 459 -7.21 -30.07 8.19
N PRO A 460 -5.98 -29.67 8.52
CA PRO A 460 -5.34 -30.14 9.74
C PRO A 460 -5.99 -29.59 11.00
N SER A 461 -6.02 -30.43 12.04
CA SER A 461 -6.36 -30.00 13.40
C SER A 461 -5.37 -28.94 13.89
N PRO A 462 -5.83 -27.82 14.50
CA PRO A 462 -4.96 -26.77 15.01
C PRO A 462 -3.98 -27.21 16.11
N VAL A 463 -4.30 -28.31 16.79
CA VAL A 463 -3.44 -28.96 17.77
C VAL A 463 -3.49 -30.46 17.53
N LEU A 464 -2.32 -31.09 17.46
CA LEU A 464 -2.16 -32.54 17.53
C LEU A 464 -1.30 -32.84 18.75
N GLU A 465 -1.70 -33.82 19.55
CA GLU A 465 -1.01 -34.16 20.78
C GLU A 465 -1.01 -35.67 20.98
N ASN A 466 0.15 -36.21 21.31
CA ASN A 466 0.34 -37.57 21.78
C ASN A 466 1.19 -37.54 23.07
N ASP A 467 1.58 -38.71 23.58
CA ASP A 467 2.30 -38.81 24.86
C ASP A 467 3.70 -38.18 24.79
N SER A 468 4.37 -38.25 23.64
CA SER A 468 5.76 -37.81 23.46
C SER A 468 5.89 -36.38 22.92
N ALA A 469 4.89 -35.85 22.22
CA ALA A 469 4.95 -34.58 21.52
C ALA A 469 3.61 -33.83 21.43
N GLN A 470 3.69 -32.52 21.19
CA GLN A 470 2.55 -31.65 20.95
C GLN A 470 2.87 -30.69 19.80
N LEU A 471 2.03 -30.70 18.77
CA LEU A 471 2.14 -29.88 17.58
C LEU A 471 1.04 -28.82 17.55
N TYR A 472 1.42 -27.56 17.34
CA TYR A 472 0.50 -26.46 17.10
C TYR A 472 0.61 -25.97 15.66
N TRP A 473 -0.53 -25.83 15.00
CA TRP A 473 -0.65 -25.29 13.65
C TRP A 473 -1.31 -23.90 13.69
N GLU A 474 -0.65 -22.89 13.10
CA GLU A 474 -1.15 -21.52 12.96
C GLU A 474 -1.76 -20.93 14.26
N ARG A 475 -1.20 -21.24 15.43
CA ARG A 475 -1.74 -20.81 16.73
C ARG A 475 -0.81 -19.82 17.41
N SER A 476 -1.38 -18.74 17.95
CA SER A 476 -0.62 -17.78 18.76
C SER A 476 -0.26 -18.38 20.12
N VAL A 477 0.98 -18.18 20.56
CA VAL A 477 1.45 -18.52 21.90
C VAL A 477 1.15 -17.38 22.84
N LEU A 478 0.47 -17.68 23.95
CA LEU A 478 0.31 -16.75 25.06
C LEU A 478 1.62 -16.73 25.86
N THR A 479 2.19 -15.55 26.04
CA THR A 479 3.44 -15.32 26.77
C THR A 479 3.21 -14.28 27.86
N ASP A 480 3.90 -14.42 28.99
CA ASP A 480 3.76 -13.50 30.13
C ASP A 480 4.23 -12.08 29.78
N ARG A 481 5.29 -11.98 28.97
CA ARG A 481 5.75 -10.70 28.41
C ARG A 481 5.15 -10.45 27.04
N THR A 482 4.97 -9.17 26.72
CA THR A 482 4.53 -8.74 25.39
C THR A 482 5.60 -9.07 24.34
N VAL A 483 5.28 -9.99 23.44
CA VAL A 483 6.09 -10.33 22.26
C VAL A 483 5.33 -9.90 21.01
N GLU A 484 5.95 -9.07 20.16
CA GLU A 484 5.33 -8.52 18.94
C GLU A 484 4.96 -9.60 17.91
N HIS A 485 5.64 -10.75 17.95
CA HIS A 485 5.52 -11.83 16.99
C HIS A 485 5.43 -13.19 17.69
N ASN A 486 4.21 -13.62 17.99
CA ASN A 486 3.93 -14.82 18.80
C ASN A 486 3.18 -15.94 18.05
N ARG A 487 3.06 -15.86 16.72
CA ARG A 487 2.33 -16.83 15.88
C ARG A 487 3.24 -17.36 14.76
N PRO A 488 4.11 -18.34 15.04
CA PRO A 488 4.80 -19.14 14.01
C PRO A 488 3.79 -19.97 13.22
N ASP A 489 4.20 -20.49 12.07
CA ASP A 489 3.33 -21.37 11.27
C ASP A 489 3.16 -22.74 11.95
N ILE A 490 4.26 -23.27 12.51
CA ILE A 490 4.28 -24.55 13.23
C ILE A 490 5.11 -24.43 14.51
N ILE A 491 4.60 -25.03 15.58
CA ILE A 491 5.34 -25.24 16.83
C ILE A 491 5.28 -26.72 17.17
N LEU A 492 6.42 -27.39 17.20
CA LEU A 492 6.53 -28.78 17.67
C LEU A 492 7.21 -28.79 19.03
N VAL A 493 6.55 -29.34 20.05
CA VAL A 493 7.07 -29.47 21.40
C VAL A 493 7.28 -30.94 21.69
N GLU A 494 8.54 -31.34 21.84
CA GLU A 494 8.93 -32.68 22.31
C GLU A 494 8.94 -32.66 23.84
N LYS A 495 8.07 -33.47 24.45
CA LYS A 495 7.85 -33.50 25.90
C LYS A 495 9.02 -34.15 26.63
N GLU A 496 9.54 -35.25 26.09
CA GLU A 496 10.62 -36.05 26.68
C GLU A 496 11.98 -35.33 26.59
N GLU A 497 12.38 -34.95 25.38
CA GLU A 497 13.63 -34.25 25.08
C GLU A 497 13.64 -32.78 25.54
N LYS A 498 12.50 -32.27 26.04
CA LYS A 498 12.28 -30.86 26.43
C LYS A 498 12.79 -29.90 25.36
N ARG A 499 12.46 -30.20 24.11
CA ARG A 499 12.89 -29.45 22.94
C ARG A 499 11.69 -28.89 22.20
N THR A 500 11.78 -27.65 21.75
CA THR A 500 10.73 -27.03 20.94
C THR A 500 11.30 -26.54 19.61
N TRP A 501 10.58 -26.79 18.53
CA TRP A 501 10.89 -26.31 17.19
C TRP A 501 9.88 -25.26 16.76
N LEU A 502 10.37 -24.08 16.39
CA LEU A 502 9.60 -22.99 15.80
C LEU A 502 9.88 -22.98 14.31
N VAL A 503 8.91 -23.42 13.51
CA VAL A 503 9.04 -23.48 12.05
C VAL A 503 8.17 -22.39 11.44
N ASP A 504 8.78 -21.60 10.55
CA ASP A 504 8.08 -20.59 9.79
C ASP A 504 8.44 -20.74 8.31
N ILE A 505 7.43 -20.76 7.46
CA ILE A 505 7.51 -21.03 6.04
C ILE A 505 7.32 -19.71 5.27
N GLY A 506 8.26 -19.40 4.37
CA GLY A 506 8.26 -18.13 3.64
C GLY A 506 8.51 -18.28 2.14
N ILE A 507 7.74 -17.53 1.33
CA ILE A 507 7.91 -17.49 -0.13
C ILE A 507 8.31 -16.10 -0.64
N PRO A 508 9.60 -15.74 -0.58
CA PRO A 508 10.09 -14.46 -1.12
C PRO A 508 10.41 -14.54 -2.61
N ASN A 509 10.66 -13.38 -3.23
CA ASN A 509 11.34 -13.32 -4.52
C ASN A 509 12.79 -13.82 -4.38
N SER A 510 13.34 -14.43 -5.44
CA SER A 510 14.64 -15.13 -5.41
C SER A 510 15.81 -14.29 -4.89
N HIS A 511 15.84 -12.98 -5.19
CA HIS A 511 16.90 -12.09 -4.70
C HIS A 511 16.79 -11.73 -3.20
N ASN A 512 15.66 -12.02 -2.56
CA ASN A 512 15.41 -11.70 -1.14
C ASN A 512 15.45 -12.93 -0.23
N VAL A 513 15.71 -14.13 -0.77
CA VAL A 513 15.65 -15.41 -0.02
C VAL A 513 16.51 -15.36 1.25
N GLN A 514 17.77 -14.94 1.14
CA GLN A 514 18.68 -14.88 2.28
C GLN A 514 18.21 -13.85 3.32
N LYS A 515 17.80 -12.67 2.86
CA LYS A 515 17.30 -11.60 3.73
C LYS A 515 16.07 -12.05 4.52
N TYR A 516 15.12 -12.71 3.87
CA TYR A 516 13.91 -13.23 4.53
C TYR A 516 14.22 -14.30 5.56
N SER A 517 15.16 -15.22 5.28
CA SER A 517 15.59 -16.23 6.24
C SER A 517 16.14 -15.58 7.53
N THR A 518 17.01 -14.58 7.39
CA THR A 518 17.56 -13.84 8.54
C THR A 518 16.49 -13.04 9.28
N GLU A 519 15.60 -12.35 8.55
CA GLU A 519 14.48 -11.61 9.15
C GLU A 519 13.59 -12.53 9.99
N LYS A 520 13.28 -13.74 9.52
CA LYS A 520 12.47 -14.71 10.26
C LYS A 520 13.16 -15.23 11.53
N LEU A 521 14.47 -15.47 11.49
CA LEU A 521 15.24 -15.85 12.68
C LEU A 521 15.21 -14.75 13.75
N ILE A 522 15.43 -13.49 13.34
CA ILE A 522 15.37 -12.34 14.25
C ILE A 522 13.95 -12.17 14.81
N LYS A 523 12.93 -12.32 13.95
CA LYS A 523 11.52 -12.15 14.29
C LYS A 523 11.08 -13.00 15.50
N TYR A 524 11.52 -14.25 15.57
CA TYR A 524 11.09 -15.19 16.62
C TYR A 524 12.10 -15.40 17.75
N GLN A 525 13.23 -14.71 17.73
CA GLN A 525 14.26 -14.88 18.77
C GLN A 525 13.69 -14.63 20.18
N ARG A 526 12.95 -13.53 20.35
CA ARG A 526 12.32 -13.19 21.63
C ARG A 526 11.24 -14.19 22.04
N LEU A 527 10.47 -14.72 21.07
CA LEU A 527 9.49 -15.76 21.33
C LEU A 527 10.16 -17.07 21.78
N ALA A 528 11.30 -17.43 21.18
CA ALA A 528 12.04 -18.63 21.54
C ALA A 528 12.55 -18.57 22.99
N GLU A 529 13.04 -17.41 23.42
CA GLU A 529 13.48 -17.17 24.80
C GLU A 529 12.31 -17.26 25.80
N GLU A 530 11.17 -16.67 25.48
CA GLU A 530 9.97 -16.73 26.32
C GLU A 530 9.41 -18.16 26.42
N ILE A 531 9.30 -18.90 25.30
CA ILE A 531 8.86 -20.30 25.30
C ILE A 531 9.79 -21.18 26.14
N ARG A 532 11.11 -20.94 26.04
CA ARG A 532 12.11 -21.65 26.82
C ARG A 532 11.85 -21.51 28.33
N GLN A 533 11.52 -20.30 28.78
CA GLN A 533 11.24 -19.99 30.18
C GLN A 533 9.87 -20.54 30.61
N LEU A 534 8.81 -20.21 29.85
CA LEU A 534 7.42 -20.58 30.16
C LEU A 534 7.21 -22.09 30.23
N ARG A 535 7.76 -22.83 29.26
CA ARG A 535 7.57 -24.29 29.15
C ARG A 535 8.75 -25.10 29.70
N ARG A 536 9.70 -24.45 30.39
CA ARG A 536 10.93 -25.05 30.95
C ARG A 536 11.67 -25.96 29.96
N GLN A 537 11.75 -25.51 28.70
CA GLN A 537 12.37 -26.28 27.61
C GLN A 537 13.90 -26.14 27.69
N GLN A 538 14.62 -27.23 27.48
CA GLN A 538 16.08 -27.24 27.43
C GLN A 538 16.63 -26.62 26.14
N LYS A 539 15.87 -26.66 25.04
CA LYS A 539 16.29 -26.09 23.75
C LYS A 539 15.10 -25.63 22.93
N VAL A 540 15.19 -24.44 22.36
CA VAL A 540 14.21 -23.93 21.39
C VAL A 540 14.95 -23.60 20.09
N LEU A 541 14.57 -24.26 19.00
CA LEU A 541 15.22 -24.17 17.70
C LEU A 541 14.30 -23.42 16.71
N MET A 542 14.84 -22.41 16.05
CA MET A 542 14.13 -21.67 15.01
C MET A 542 14.56 -22.17 13.63
N VAL A 543 13.60 -22.63 12.84
CA VAL A 543 13.85 -23.28 11.55
C VAL A 543 13.03 -22.60 10.46
N PRO A 544 13.60 -21.61 9.75
CA PRO A 544 12.93 -21.00 8.61
C PRO A 544 12.98 -21.94 7.39
N LEU A 545 11.83 -22.21 6.80
CA LEU A 545 11.69 -22.96 5.54
C LEU A 545 11.37 -21.98 4.40
N ILE A 546 12.40 -21.56 3.67
CA ILE A 546 12.26 -20.51 2.65
C ILE A 546 12.37 -21.09 1.25
N LEU A 547 11.39 -20.79 0.39
CA LEU A 547 11.33 -21.20 -1.00
C LEU A 547 11.11 -19.99 -1.90
N SER A 548 11.91 -19.78 -2.95
CA SER A 548 11.64 -18.66 -3.84
C SER A 548 10.41 -18.90 -4.73
N THR A 549 9.77 -17.82 -5.17
CA THR A 549 8.69 -17.87 -6.19
C THR A 549 9.12 -18.50 -7.52
N THR A 550 10.43 -18.64 -7.77
CA THR A 550 10.99 -19.27 -8.98
C THR A 550 11.59 -20.66 -8.70
N GLY A 551 11.34 -21.24 -7.53
CA GLY A 551 11.89 -22.55 -7.14
C GLY A 551 13.36 -22.54 -6.73
N VAL A 552 13.97 -21.37 -6.54
CA VAL A 552 15.35 -21.27 -6.00
C VAL A 552 15.31 -21.53 -4.50
N VAL A 553 16.16 -22.45 -4.06
CA VAL A 553 16.23 -22.93 -2.68
C VAL A 553 17.57 -22.52 -2.05
N PRO A 554 17.59 -21.93 -0.85
CA PRO A 554 18.84 -21.70 -0.13
C PRO A 554 19.39 -23.03 0.39
N LYS A 555 20.72 -23.19 0.41
CA LYS A 555 21.38 -24.39 0.97
C LYS A 555 20.92 -24.73 2.40
N SER A 556 20.63 -23.68 3.18
CA SER A 556 20.12 -23.81 4.54
C SER A 556 18.77 -24.53 4.63
N LEU A 557 17.97 -24.57 3.55
CA LEU A 557 16.72 -25.33 3.54
C LEU A 557 16.99 -26.83 3.66
N THR A 558 17.95 -27.35 2.90
CA THR A 558 18.31 -28.77 2.95
C THR A 558 18.77 -29.16 4.35
N ASP A 559 19.64 -28.37 4.97
CA ASP A 559 20.09 -28.59 6.35
C ASP A 559 18.94 -28.55 7.35
N ASN A 560 17.98 -27.63 7.15
CA ASN A 560 16.81 -27.47 8.00
C ASN A 560 15.82 -28.64 7.87
N LEU A 561 15.63 -29.16 6.67
CA LEU A 561 14.79 -30.34 6.43
C LEU A 561 15.40 -31.60 7.06
N VAL A 562 16.72 -31.79 6.91
CA VAL A 562 17.45 -32.88 7.58
C VAL A 562 17.33 -32.78 9.09
N LYS A 563 17.44 -31.58 9.68
CA LYS A 563 17.24 -31.36 11.13
C LYS A 563 15.84 -31.75 11.61
N LEU A 564 14.83 -31.60 10.76
CA LEU A 564 13.44 -31.99 11.05
C LEU A 564 13.16 -33.47 10.75
N GLY A 565 14.17 -34.27 10.37
CA GLY A 565 14.00 -35.68 10.03
C GLY A 565 13.36 -35.94 8.65
N ILE A 566 13.26 -34.91 7.81
CA ILE A 566 12.61 -35.02 6.49
C ILE A 566 13.65 -35.47 5.47
N SER A 567 13.53 -36.71 5.03
CA SER A 567 14.35 -37.24 3.94
C SER A 567 13.93 -36.62 2.61
N VAL A 568 14.75 -35.69 2.12
CA VAL A 568 14.61 -35.19 0.76
C VAL A 568 15.28 -36.21 -0.15
N ARG A 569 14.50 -37.13 -0.74
CA ARG A 569 14.97 -37.84 -1.94
C ARG A 569 15.34 -36.74 -2.93
N ALA A 570 16.62 -36.65 -3.27
CA ALA A 570 17.10 -35.68 -4.24
C ALA A 570 16.19 -35.78 -5.46
N ALA A 571 15.37 -34.75 -5.68
CA ALA A 571 14.56 -34.65 -6.88
C ALA A 571 15.57 -34.69 -8.04
N SER A 572 15.59 -35.81 -8.76
CA SER A 572 16.13 -35.84 -10.11
C SER A 572 15.51 -34.67 -10.87
N CYS A 573 16.29 -34.08 -11.77
CA CYS A 573 16.07 -32.78 -12.42
C CYS A 573 14.71 -32.59 -13.13
N ASP A 574 13.84 -33.61 -13.14
CA ASP A 574 12.64 -33.70 -13.97
C ASP A 574 11.31 -33.77 -13.19
N GLN A 575 11.31 -33.64 -11.85
CA GLN A 575 10.07 -33.52 -11.07
C GLN A 575 9.86 -32.08 -10.56
N PRO A 576 8.67 -31.47 -10.75
CA PRO A 576 8.38 -30.16 -10.19
C PRO A 576 8.48 -30.23 -8.66
N MET A 577 9.30 -29.35 -8.08
CA MET A 577 9.52 -29.29 -6.63
C MET A 577 8.19 -29.24 -5.88
N PRO A 578 8.08 -29.95 -4.73
CA PRO A 578 6.86 -30.01 -3.94
C PRO A 578 6.38 -28.59 -3.62
N ASN A 579 5.12 -28.31 -3.95
CA ASN A 579 4.54 -27.00 -3.72
C ASN A 579 4.33 -26.77 -2.21
N PHE A 580 3.98 -25.54 -1.81
CA PHE A 580 3.78 -25.16 -0.40
C PHE A 580 2.86 -26.12 0.37
N LYS A 581 1.82 -26.63 -0.29
CA LYS A 581 0.88 -27.56 0.33
C LYS A 581 1.46 -28.97 0.46
N THR A 582 2.33 -29.40 -0.47
CA THR A 582 3.08 -30.66 -0.37
C THR A 582 4.10 -30.63 0.77
N LEU A 583 4.82 -29.53 0.94
CA LEU A 583 5.76 -29.37 2.06
C LEU A 583 5.00 -29.34 3.40
N LYS A 584 3.85 -28.65 3.43
CA LYS A 584 2.93 -28.62 4.58
C LYS A 584 2.37 -30.00 4.91
N GLY A 585 1.95 -30.79 3.92
CA GLY A 585 1.46 -32.16 4.13
C GLY A 585 2.56 -33.10 4.64
N ALA A 586 3.76 -33.04 4.05
CA ALA A 586 4.90 -33.85 4.48
C ALA A 586 5.34 -33.53 5.92
N LEU A 587 5.32 -32.25 6.32
CA LEU A 587 5.58 -31.83 7.71
C LEU A 587 4.56 -32.35 8.71
N MET A 588 3.32 -32.61 8.26
CA MET A 588 2.22 -33.10 9.11
C MET A 588 2.20 -34.62 9.23
N GLN A 589 2.92 -35.35 8.37
CA GLN A 589 3.11 -36.80 8.49
C GLN A 589 4.27 -37.17 9.44
N ILE A 590 4.98 -36.18 9.98
CA ILE A 590 6.08 -36.36 10.96
C ILE A 590 5.53 -36.62 12.37
N VAL A 591 4.27 -36.24 12.62
CA VAL A 591 3.52 -36.50 13.85
C VAL A 591 2.43 -37.51 13.53
#